data_AF-A0A515DA04-F1
#
_entry.id   AF-A0A515DA04-F1
#
_cell.length_a   1.000
_cell.length_b   1.000
_cell.length_c   1.000
_cell.angle_alpha   90.00
_cell.angle_beta   90.00
_cell.angle_gamma   90.00
#
_symmetry.space_group_name_H-M   'P 1'
#
loop_
_entity.id
_entity.type
_entity.pdbx_description
1 polymer ?
#
loop_
_entity_poly.entity_id
_entity_poly.type
_entity_poly.pdbx_seq_one_letter_code
_entity_poly.pdbx_strand_id
1 'polypeptide(L)'
;MSTFDALTLALKDWFDTPLCDLPETLRHRVEQEFFPMPWEKLSADQRRSVALQMDYQRDPATEQDQKFWWDFLEQVDGIKKRIAEWEVVATPTAAELATKAVRLAELKQELTRMEAHPTKRPSDSTYTQAIEDTSEVKENRGSTVQRDARKLRTQALYKQWQKAHRALIKTHPNMSDLWYSQRIAKTEIAKKRSAETIRKHMKP
;
A
#
# COMPACT_ATOMS: atom_id res chain seq x y z
N MET A 1 -38.55 -2.13 -3.12
CA MET A 1 -37.17 -1.69 -2.85
C MET A 1 -36.48 -2.85 -2.18
N SER A 2 -35.42 -3.40 -2.79
CA SER A 2 -34.68 -4.51 -2.19
C SER A 2 -33.98 -3.99 -0.93
N THR A 3 -34.25 -4.59 0.21
CA THR A 3 -33.64 -4.23 1.48
C THR A 3 -32.16 -4.63 1.39
N PHE A 4 -31.24 -3.69 1.64
CA PHE A 4 -29.82 -4.00 1.68
C PHE A 4 -29.55 -5.04 2.77
N ASP A 5 -29.17 -6.25 2.36
CA ASP A 5 -28.88 -7.37 3.24
C ASP A 5 -27.36 -7.46 3.43
N ALA A 6 -26.87 -6.96 4.55
CA ALA A 6 -25.45 -6.91 4.86
C ALA A 6 -24.88 -8.32 5.18
N LEU A 7 -23.81 -8.72 4.48
CA LEU A 7 -23.07 -9.95 4.74
C LEU A 7 -22.52 -10.00 6.16
N THR A 8 -21.99 -8.89 6.66
CA THR A 8 -21.46 -8.79 8.02
C THR A 8 -22.50 -9.10 9.08
N LEU A 9 -23.75 -8.66 8.85
CA LEU A 9 -24.85 -8.94 9.76
C LEU A 9 -25.31 -10.40 9.64
N ALA A 10 -25.44 -10.91 8.41
CA ALA A 10 -25.90 -12.28 8.15
C ALA A 10 -24.91 -13.35 8.65
N LEU A 11 -23.60 -13.06 8.61
CA LEU A 11 -22.53 -14.00 8.97
C LEU A 11 -21.93 -13.75 10.36
N LYS A 12 -22.49 -12.82 11.15
CA LYS A 12 -21.94 -12.34 12.43
C LYS A 12 -21.44 -13.46 13.35
N ASP A 13 -22.24 -14.52 13.51
CA ASP A 13 -21.96 -15.63 14.42
C ASP A 13 -21.32 -16.84 13.71
N TRP A 14 -20.99 -16.72 12.43
CA TRP A 14 -20.61 -17.81 11.54
C TRP A 14 -19.21 -17.68 10.94
N PHE A 15 -18.50 -16.58 11.18
CA PHE A 15 -17.19 -16.32 10.60
C PHE A 15 -16.10 -17.33 10.97
N ASP A 16 -16.20 -17.93 12.16
CA ASP A 16 -15.28 -18.97 12.64
C ASP A 16 -15.67 -20.38 12.17
N THR A 17 -16.82 -20.51 11.51
CA THR A 17 -17.40 -21.80 11.12
C THR A 17 -16.90 -22.24 9.73
N PRO A 18 -16.53 -23.52 9.55
CA PRO A 18 -16.26 -24.09 8.22
C PRO A 18 -17.50 -24.03 7.31
N LEU A 19 -17.30 -23.94 5.99
CA LEU A 19 -18.38 -23.81 5.00
C LEU A 19 -19.39 -24.97 5.07
N CYS A 20 -18.90 -26.19 5.35
CA CYS A 20 -19.72 -27.39 5.47
C CYS A 20 -20.65 -27.40 6.69
N ASP A 21 -20.34 -26.59 7.70
CA ASP A 21 -21.10 -26.50 8.95
C ASP A 21 -22.04 -25.29 8.97
N LEU A 22 -21.98 -24.45 7.94
CA LEU A 22 -22.94 -23.35 7.76
C LEU A 22 -24.32 -23.87 7.39
N PRO A 23 -25.39 -23.19 7.83
CA PRO A 23 -26.74 -23.38 7.29
C PRO A 23 -26.75 -23.29 5.77
N GLU A 24 -27.55 -24.13 5.11
CA GLU A 24 -27.55 -24.28 3.65
C GLU A 24 -27.73 -22.95 2.90
N THR A 25 -28.59 -22.07 3.43
CA THR A 25 -28.82 -20.73 2.87
C THR A 25 -27.60 -19.82 2.96
N LEU A 26 -26.89 -19.83 4.10
CA LEU A 26 -25.66 -19.06 4.28
C LEU A 26 -24.50 -19.64 3.48
N ARG A 27 -24.42 -20.97 3.37
CA ARG A 27 -23.42 -21.65 2.55
C ARG A 27 -23.51 -21.20 1.09
N HIS A 28 -24.70 -21.25 0.51
CA HIS A 28 -24.90 -20.86 -0.88
C HIS A 28 -24.55 -19.38 -1.10
N ARG A 29 -24.94 -18.52 -0.16
CA ARG A 29 -24.61 -17.10 -0.19
C ARG A 29 -23.11 -16.86 -0.13
N VAL A 30 -22.40 -17.55 0.77
CA VAL A 30 -20.93 -17.47 0.87
C VAL A 30 -20.26 -17.94 -0.42
N GLU A 31 -20.70 -19.05 -0.99
CA GLU A 31 -20.14 -19.59 -2.25
C GLU A 31 -20.29 -18.61 -3.43
N GLN A 32 -21.44 -17.94 -3.52
CA GLN A 32 -21.69 -16.94 -4.57
C GLN A 32 -20.92 -15.65 -4.34
N GLU A 33 -20.95 -15.13 -3.12
CA GLU A 33 -20.47 -13.79 -2.84
C GLU A 33 -18.96 -13.74 -2.60
N PHE A 34 -18.36 -14.77 -2.00
CA PHE A 34 -16.92 -14.76 -1.74
C PHE A 34 -16.09 -15.14 -2.98
N PHE A 35 -16.68 -15.50 -4.11
CA PHE A 35 -15.94 -15.79 -5.34
C PHE A 35 -15.19 -14.55 -5.86
N PRO A 36 -13.88 -14.63 -6.19
CA PRO A 36 -13.05 -15.83 -6.41
C PRO A 36 -12.24 -16.30 -5.19
N MET A 37 -12.44 -15.72 -4.01
CA MET A 37 -11.73 -16.04 -2.76
C MET A 37 -12.47 -17.10 -1.94
N PRO A 38 -12.07 -18.38 -1.97
CA PRO A 38 -12.82 -19.44 -1.29
C PRO A 38 -12.84 -19.23 0.23
N TRP A 39 -14.00 -19.41 0.86
CA TRP A 39 -14.21 -19.28 2.31
C TRP A 39 -13.18 -20.04 3.16
N GLU A 40 -12.81 -21.26 2.73
CA GLU A 40 -11.83 -22.12 3.40
C GLU A 40 -10.39 -21.61 3.34
N LYS A 41 -10.08 -20.71 2.42
CA LYS A 41 -8.73 -20.10 2.31
C LYS A 41 -8.58 -18.83 3.13
N LEU A 42 -9.66 -18.37 3.76
CA LEU A 42 -9.71 -17.17 4.57
C LEU A 42 -9.81 -17.53 6.05
N SER A 43 -9.03 -16.87 6.90
CA SER A 43 -9.25 -16.88 8.35
C SER A 43 -10.55 -16.15 8.70
N ALA A 44 -11.09 -16.37 9.90
CA ALA A 44 -12.27 -15.66 10.40
C ALA A 44 -12.18 -14.13 10.25
N ASP A 45 -11.02 -13.55 10.59
CA ASP A 45 -10.80 -12.11 10.45
C ASP A 45 -10.73 -11.66 8.99
N GLN A 46 -10.18 -12.49 8.11
CA GLN A 46 -10.20 -12.23 6.68
C GLN A 46 -11.62 -12.30 6.13
N ARG A 47 -12.43 -13.27 6.58
CA ARG A 47 -13.84 -13.40 6.18
C ARG A 47 -14.65 -12.17 6.63
N ARG A 48 -14.48 -11.71 7.87
CA ARG A 48 -15.07 -10.47 8.40
C ARG A 48 -14.69 -9.25 7.56
N SER A 49 -13.41 -9.15 7.24
CA SER A 49 -12.88 -8.03 6.45
C SER A 49 -13.42 -8.00 5.02
N VAL A 50 -13.52 -9.17 4.38
CA VAL A 50 -14.08 -9.30 3.03
C VAL A 50 -15.57 -8.96 3.04
N ALA A 51 -16.35 -9.53 3.98
CA ALA A 51 -17.77 -9.21 4.12
C ALA A 51 -18.00 -7.71 4.28
N LEU A 52 -17.21 -7.06 5.13
CA LEU A 52 -17.30 -5.62 5.40
C LEU A 52 -16.94 -4.78 4.18
N GLN A 53 -15.93 -5.18 3.41
CA GLN A 53 -15.58 -4.53 2.15
C GLN A 53 -16.70 -4.68 1.11
N MET A 54 -17.32 -5.86 1.02
CA MET A 54 -18.41 -6.12 0.09
C MET A 54 -19.68 -5.36 0.47
N ASP A 55 -19.98 -5.27 1.77
CA ASP A 55 -21.09 -4.47 2.28
C ASP A 55 -20.88 -3.00 1.95
N TYR A 56 -19.68 -2.45 2.18
CA TYR A 56 -19.36 -1.09 1.77
C TYR A 56 -19.58 -0.88 0.27
N GLN A 57 -19.08 -1.78 -0.57
CA GLN A 57 -19.22 -1.66 -2.03
C GLN A 57 -20.68 -1.69 -2.50
N ARG A 58 -21.54 -2.47 -1.84
CA ARG A 58 -22.92 -2.71 -2.26
C ARG A 58 -23.94 -1.85 -1.53
N ASP A 59 -23.53 -1.14 -0.49
CA ASP A 59 -24.41 -0.27 0.27
C ASP A 59 -24.78 0.98 -0.54
N PRO A 60 -26.05 1.14 -0.95
CA PRO A 60 -26.50 2.32 -1.69
C PRO A 60 -26.32 3.62 -0.90
N ALA A 61 -26.25 3.58 0.44
CA ALA A 61 -26.01 4.79 1.23
C ALA A 61 -24.58 5.34 1.07
N THR A 62 -23.63 4.53 0.59
CA THR A 62 -22.25 4.97 0.33
C THR A 62 -21.97 5.32 -1.13
N GLU A 63 -22.91 5.09 -2.05
CA GLU A 63 -22.71 5.22 -3.50
C GLU A 63 -22.22 6.63 -3.90
N GLN A 64 -22.77 7.68 -3.29
CA GLN A 64 -22.34 9.05 -3.56
C GLN A 64 -20.89 9.31 -3.13
N ASP A 65 -20.50 8.78 -1.97
CA ASP A 65 -19.13 8.92 -1.48
C ASP A 65 -18.16 8.08 -2.32
N GLN A 66 -18.54 6.85 -2.71
CA GLN A 66 -17.74 6.03 -3.63
C GLN A 66 -17.51 6.74 -4.97
N LYS A 67 -18.57 7.33 -5.54
CA LYS A 67 -18.50 8.07 -6.79
C LYS A 67 -17.57 9.28 -6.66
N PHE A 68 -17.71 10.05 -5.59
CA PHE A 68 -16.82 11.19 -5.32
C PHE A 68 -15.35 10.76 -5.31
N TRP A 69 -15.03 9.66 -4.62
CA TRP A 69 -13.66 9.16 -4.54
C TRP A 69 -13.12 8.65 -5.87
N TRP A 70 -13.95 7.96 -6.64
CA TRP A 70 -13.59 7.53 -7.98
C TRP A 70 -13.22 8.74 -8.85
N ASP A 71 -14.11 9.73 -8.93
CA ASP A 71 -13.93 10.93 -9.74
C ASP A 71 -12.69 11.74 -9.27
N PHE A 72 -12.47 11.83 -7.94
CA PHE A 72 -11.30 12.50 -7.36
C PHE A 72 -9.98 11.80 -7.74
N LEU A 73 -9.92 10.46 -7.61
CA LEU A 73 -8.73 9.68 -7.95
C LEU A 73 -8.43 9.72 -9.45
N GLU A 74 -9.46 9.68 -10.30
CA GLU A 74 -9.32 9.84 -11.74
C GLU A 74 -8.73 11.21 -12.10
N GLN A 75 -9.19 12.28 -11.46
CA GLN A 75 -8.63 13.62 -11.67
C GLN A 75 -7.16 13.72 -11.24
N VAL A 76 -6.81 13.14 -10.08
CA VAL A 76 -5.42 13.10 -9.61
C VAL A 76 -4.51 12.34 -10.59
N ASP A 77 -4.97 11.18 -11.08
CA ASP A 77 -4.22 10.38 -12.06
C ASP A 77 -4.07 11.14 -13.40
N GLY A 78 -5.12 11.82 -13.84
CA GLY A 78 -5.10 12.68 -15.03
C GLY A 78 -4.08 13.81 -14.94
N ILE A 79 -3.98 14.49 -13.79
CA ILE A 79 -2.96 15.52 -13.57
C ILE A 79 -1.54 14.91 -13.57
N LYS A 80 -1.34 13.76 -12.92
CA LYS A 80 -0.05 13.06 -12.91
C LYS A 80 0.40 12.66 -14.32
N LYS A 81 -0.51 12.15 -15.15
CA LYS A 81 -0.24 11.84 -16.56
C LYS A 81 0.19 13.08 -17.33
N ARG A 82 -0.54 14.19 -17.19
CA ARG A 82 -0.19 15.46 -17.83
C ARG A 82 1.18 15.98 -17.39
N ILE A 83 1.53 15.87 -16.11
CA ILE A 83 2.88 16.21 -15.63
C ILE A 83 3.93 15.36 -16.34
N ALA A 84 3.74 14.03 -16.41
CA ALA A 84 4.67 13.13 -17.07
C ALA A 84 4.83 13.44 -18.56
N GLU A 85 3.73 13.72 -19.26
CA GLU A 85 3.73 14.17 -20.67
C GLU A 85 4.56 15.44 -20.83
N TRP A 86 4.31 16.46 -20.01
CA TRP A 86 5.07 17.71 -20.07
C TRP A 86 6.54 17.53 -19.71
N GLU A 87 6.88 16.61 -18.80
CA GLU A 87 8.27 16.30 -18.44
C GLU A 87 9.06 15.70 -19.61
N VAL A 88 8.43 14.90 -20.49
CA VAL A 88 9.11 14.29 -21.64
C VAL A 88 9.14 15.15 -22.91
N VAL A 89 8.33 16.21 -23.01
CA VAL A 89 8.36 17.14 -24.15
C VAL A 89 9.75 17.77 -24.29
N ALA A 90 10.37 17.60 -25.45
CA ALA A 90 11.64 18.23 -25.79
C ALA A 90 11.48 19.74 -25.94
N THR A 91 12.36 20.52 -25.32
CA THR A 91 12.33 21.99 -25.36
C THR A 91 13.65 22.50 -25.98
N PRO A 92 13.74 22.56 -27.32
CA PRO A 92 14.97 22.98 -28.00
C PRO A 92 15.27 24.47 -27.80
N THR A 93 14.28 25.30 -27.44
CA THR A 93 14.46 26.75 -27.25
C THR A 93 14.25 27.18 -25.79
N ALA A 94 14.99 28.21 -25.34
CA ALA A 94 14.86 28.76 -23.98
C ALA A 94 13.46 29.32 -23.66
N ALA A 95 12.75 29.88 -24.65
CA ALA A 95 11.36 30.32 -24.50
C ALA A 95 10.38 29.14 -24.27
N GLU A 96 10.60 28.02 -24.95
CA GLU A 96 9.81 26.79 -24.78
C GLU A 96 10.08 26.12 -23.44
N LEU A 97 11.34 26.19 -22.97
CA LEU A 97 11.74 25.75 -21.63
C LEU A 97 11.00 26.54 -20.54
N ALA A 98 10.91 27.87 -20.67
CA ALA A 98 10.21 28.71 -19.71
C ALA A 98 8.71 28.41 -19.67
N THR A 99 8.06 28.26 -20.83
CA THR A 99 6.64 27.88 -20.92
C THR A 99 6.36 26.51 -20.29
N LYS A 100 7.22 25.52 -20.55
CA LYS A 100 7.13 24.20 -19.92
C LYS A 100 7.28 24.27 -18.41
N ALA A 101 8.25 25.05 -17.91
CA ALA A 101 8.49 25.19 -16.48
C ALA A 101 7.28 25.81 -15.75
N VAL A 102 6.66 26.85 -16.33
CA VAL A 102 5.43 27.45 -15.80
C VAL A 102 4.29 26.43 -15.77
N ARG A 103 4.06 25.71 -16.89
CA ARG A 103 2.96 24.74 -16.97
C ARG A 103 3.13 23.56 -16.01
N LEU A 104 4.35 23.09 -15.82
CA LEU A 104 4.66 22.05 -14.82
C LEU A 104 4.46 22.55 -13.39
N ALA A 105 4.81 23.81 -13.09
CA ALA A 105 4.59 24.40 -11.78
C ALA A 105 3.09 24.51 -11.45
N GLU A 106 2.27 24.95 -12.40
CA GLU A 106 0.80 25.01 -12.25
C GLU A 106 0.21 23.63 -11.96
N LEU A 107 0.58 22.60 -12.74
CA LEU A 107 0.06 21.24 -12.55
C LEU A 107 0.49 20.64 -11.20
N LYS A 108 1.73 20.89 -10.76
CA LYS A 108 2.23 20.44 -9.45
C LYS A 108 1.53 21.17 -8.30
N GLN A 109 1.23 22.46 -8.46
CA GLN A 109 0.47 23.23 -7.49
C GLN A 109 -0.98 22.72 -7.37
N GLU A 110 -1.64 22.45 -8.50
CA GLU A 110 -3.00 21.90 -8.50
C GLU A 110 -3.05 20.52 -7.84
N LEU A 111 -2.09 19.65 -8.15
CA LEU A 111 -1.96 18.35 -7.48
C LEU A 111 -1.82 18.51 -5.96
N THR A 112 -0.96 19.45 -5.52
CA THR A 112 -0.74 19.72 -4.09
C THR A 112 -2.02 20.24 -3.42
N ARG A 113 -2.78 21.11 -4.10
CA ARG A 113 -4.04 21.65 -3.61
C ARG A 113 -5.09 20.56 -3.40
N MET A 114 -5.21 19.65 -4.38
CA MET A 114 -6.12 18.51 -4.32
C MET A 114 -5.71 17.51 -3.23
N GLU A 115 -4.42 17.17 -3.12
CA GLU A 115 -3.91 16.26 -2.08
C GLU A 115 -4.00 16.85 -0.66
N ALA A 116 -3.99 18.18 -0.52
CA ALA A 116 -4.14 18.86 0.76
C ALA A 116 -5.59 18.92 1.28
N HIS A 117 -6.59 18.77 0.40
CA HIS A 117 -8.01 18.90 0.76
C HIS A 117 -8.86 17.69 0.33
N PRO A 118 -8.57 16.46 0.80
CA PRO A 118 -9.61 15.45 0.89
C PRO A 118 -10.57 15.87 2.01
N THR A 119 -11.54 16.75 1.72
CA THR A 119 -12.50 17.32 2.68
C THR A 119 -13.43 16.28 3.32
N LYS A 120 -13.39 15.05 2.81
CA LYS A 120 -13.79 13.84 3.50
C LYS A 120 -12.61 12.90 3.35
N ARG A 121 -12.14 12.19 4.37
CA ARG A 121 -11.32 10.98 4.14
C ARG A 121 -12.25 9.77 4.07
N PRO A 122 -11.87 8.69 3.37
CA PRO A 122 -12.64 7.44 3.42
C PRO A 122 -12.70 6.87 4.83
N SER A 123 -11.83 7.32 5.76
CA SER A 123 -11.82 7.01 7.18
C SER A 123 -12.92 7.67 8.01
N ASP A 124 -13.59 8.69 7.45
CA ASP A 124 -14.62 9.46 8.15
C ASP A 124 -16.05 9.05 7.71
N SER A 125 -16.14 8.02 6.86
CA SER A 125 -17.39 7.34 6.54
C SER A 125 -17.72 6.38 7.68
N THR A 126 -18.97 6.29 8.11
CA THR A 126 -19.44 5.44 9.22
C THR A 126 -19.00 3.98 9.12
N TYR A 127 -18.69 3.50 7.91
CA TYR A 127 -18.17 2.15 7.66
C TYR A 127 -16.73 1.95 8.14
N THR A 128 -15.87 2.96 8.05
CA THR A 128 -14.48 2.89 8.56
C THR A 128 -14.42 2.95 10.08
N GLN A 129 -15.35 3.64 10.74
CA GLN A 129 -15.51 3.56 12.19
C GLN A 129 -15.90 2.16 12.67
N ALA A 130 -16.76 1.43 11.93
CA ALA A 130 -17.09 0.03 12.24
C ALA A 130 -15.92 -0.95 11.97
N ILE A 131 -15.05 -0.67 10.97
CA ILE A 131 -13.77 -1.41 10.80
C ILE A 131 -12.82 -1.13 11.98
N GLU A 132 -12.87 0.08 12.55
CA GLU A 132 -11.99 0.48 13.65
C GLU A 132 -12.48 0.04 15.05
N ASP A 133 -13.78 -0.20 15.22
CA ASP A 133 -14.41 -0.60 16.49
C ASP A 133 -14.47 -2.14 16.69
N THR A 134 -14.16 -2.93 15.64
CA THR A 134 -13.68 -4.31 15.80
C THR A 134 -12.24 -4.28 16.32
N SER A 135 -12.15 -3.96 17.61
CA SER A 135 -10.99 -3.61 18.42
C SER A 135 -10.06 -4.80 18.71
N GLU A 136 -9.73 -5.58 17.67
CA GLU A 136 -8.61 -6.54 17.63
C GLU A 136 -7.80 -6.44 16.32
N VAL A 137 -8.27 -5.68 15.32
CA VAL A 137 -7.58 -5.54 14.02
C VAL A 137 -6.60 -4.34 13.99
N LYS A 138 -6.80 -3.31 14.84
CA LYS A 138 -5.88 -2.16 14.93
C LYS A 138 -4.50 -2.56 15.44
N GLU A 139 -4.39 -3.60 16.27
CA GLU A 139 -3.08 -4.06 16.76
C GLU A 139 -2.34 -4.93 15.74
N ASN A 140 -3.04 -5.56 14.79
CA ASN A 140 -2.42 -6.47 13.82
C ASN A 140 -2.17 -5.88 12.41
N ARG A 141 -3.01 -4.96 11.91
CA ARG A 141 -2.80 -4.31 10.58
C ARG A 141 -1.77 -3.18 10.60
N GLY A 142 -1.71 -2.40 11.69
CA GLY A 142 -0.58 -1.51 11.93
C GLY A 142 0.73 -2.31 11.97
N SER A 143 0.67 -3.55 12.44
CA SER A 143 1.81 -4.45 12.53
C SER A 143 2.21 -5.06 11.19
N THR A 144 1.32 -5.48 10.30
CA THR A 144 1.71 -6.00 8.97
C THR A 144 2.24 -4.91 8.04
N VAL A 145 1.57 -3.75 7.93
CA VAL A 145 2.05 -2.63 7.10
C VAL A 145 3.37 -2.08 7.65
N GLN A 146 3.53 -1.98 8.97
CA GLN A 146 4.82 -1.61 9.57
C GLN A 146 5.87 -2.71 9.42
N ARG A 147 5.52 -4.00 9.55
CA ARG A 147 6.45 -5.12 9.33
C ARG A 147 6.94 -5.12 7.89
N ASP A 148 6.08 -4.89 6.92
CA ASP A 148 6.44 -4.86 5.50
C ASP A 148 7.21 -3.58 5.13
N ALA A 149 6.86 -2.43 5.71
CA ALA A 149 7.67 -1.22 5.61
C ALA A 149 9.06 -1.40 6.26
N ARG A 150 9.15 -2.09 7.40
CA ARG A 150 10.43 -2.42 8.07
C ARG A 150 11.23 -3.44 7.26
N LYS A 151 10.60 -4.44 6.66
CA LYS A 151 11.23 -5.39 5.72
C LYS A 151 11.78 -4.66 4.50
N LEU A 152 10.99 -3.79 3.86
CA LEU A 152 11.42 -2.99 2.71
C LEU A 152 12.58 -2.06 3.07
N ARG A 153 12.53 -1.39 4.23
CA ARG A 153 13.65 -0.56 4.73
C ARG A 153 14.91 -1.39 5.00
N THR A 154 14.75 -2.58 5.55
CA THR A 154 15.86 -3.51 5.83
C THR A 154 16.46 -4.05 4.52
N GLN A 155 15.62 -4.40 3.55
CA GLN A 155 16.04 -4.86 2.23
C GLN A 155 16.73 -3.74 1.43
N ALA A 156 16.23 -2.51 1.51
CA ALA A 156 16.89 -1.34 0.92
C ALA A 156 18.28 -1.09 1.54
N LEU A 157 18.40 -1.27 2.85
CA LEU A 157 19.69 -1.18 3.56
C LEU A 157 20.67 -2.25 3.07
N TYR A 158 20.22 -3.50 2.92
CA TYR A 158 21.06 -4.58 2.37
C TYR A 158 21.51 -4.29 0.95
N LYS A 159 20.62 -3.79 0.09
CA LYS A 159 20.98 -3.36 -1.27
C LYS A 159 22.03 -2.24 -1.28
N GLN A 160 21.96 -1.31 -0.32
CA GLN A 160 23.00 -0.27 -0.17
C GLN A 160 24.36 -0.87 0.23
N TRP A 161 24.39 -1.84 1.15
CA TRP A 161 25.62 -2.54 1.52
C TRP A 161 26.20 -3.36 0.36
N GLN A 162 25.36 -4.07 -0.39
CA GLN A 162 25.77 -4.80 -1.59
C GLN A 162 26.36 -3.87 -2.66
N LYS A 163 25.75 -2.69 -2.87
CA LYS A 163 26.26 -1.67 -3.80
C LYS A 163 27.63 -1.12 -3.34
N ALA A 164 27.77 -0.80 -2.06
CA ALA A 164 29.02 -0.33 -1.48
C ALA A 164 30.13 -1.41 -1.58
N HIS A 165 29.79 -2.67 -1.33
CA HIS A 165 30.68 -3.80 -1.47
C HIS A 165 31.17 -3.97 -2.91
N ARG A 166 30.26 -3.92 -3.90
CA ARG A 166 30.64 -3.96 -5.33
C ARG A 166 31.53 -2.80 -5.73
N ALA A 167 31.30 -1.60 -5.18
CA ALA A 167 32.16 -0.45 -5.43
C ALA A 167 33.56 -0.64 -4.82
N LEU A 168 33.65 -1.17 -3.60
CA LEU A 168 34.92 -1.45 -2.93
C LEU A 168 35.73 -2.56 -3.61
N ILE A 169 35.08 -3.61 -4.15
CA ILE A 169 35.77 -4.65 -4.93
C ILE A 169 36.41 -4.04 -6.18
N LYS A 170 35.74 -3.07 -6.82
CA LYS A 170 36.27 -2.40 -8.02
C LYS A 170 37.50 -1.54 -7.71
N THR A 171 37.53 -0.88 -6.55
CA THR A 171 38.63 0.02 -6.18
C THR A 171 39.76 -0.69 -5.42
N HIS A 172 39.46 -1.79 -4.73
CA HIS A 172 40.39 -2.56 -3.91
C HIS A 172 40.21 -4.07 -4.12
N PRO A 173 40.56 -4.60 -5.30
CA PRO A 173 40.42 -6.03 -5.57
C PRO A 173 41.31 -6.87 -4.62
N ASN A 174 40.94 -8.14 -4.42
CA ASN A 174 41.65 -9.12 -3.57
C ASN A 174 41.69 -8.87 -2.05
N MET A 175 40.86 -7.96 -1.52
CA MET A 175 40.67 -7.84 -0.08
C MET A 175 39.70 -8.89 0.48
N SER A 176 39.82 -9.20 1.77
CA SER A 176 38.94 -10.15 2.44
C SER A 176 37.54 -9.57 2.71
N ASP A 177 36.55 -10.45 2.78
CA ASP A 177 35.17 -10.10 3.17
C ASP A 177 35.10 -9.32 4.49
N LEU A 178 35.97 -9.68 5.45
CA LEU A 178 36.07 -8.99 6.73
C LEU A 178 36.51 -7.54 6.53
N TRP A 179 37.52 -7.32 5.69
CA TRP A 179 38.05 -5.99 5.37
C TRP A 179 36.97 -5.09 4.75
N TYR A 180 36.21 -5.59 3.77
CA TYR A 180 35.13 -4.80 3.17
C TYR A 180 34.02 -4.49 4.16
N SER A 181 33.62 -5.45 4.99
CA SER A 181 32.57 -5.25 5.99
C SER A 181 32.97 -4.22 7.06
N GLN A 182 34.24 -4.20 7.49
CA GLN A 182 34.78 -3.19 8.39
C GLN A 182 34.84 -1.82 7.73
N ARG A 183 35.17 -1.75 6.44
CA ARG A 183 35.19 -0.48 5.69
C ARG A 183 33.79 0.11 5.56
N ILE A 184 32.78 -0.71 5.24
CA ILE A 184 31.38 -0.27 5.16
C ILE A 184 30.86 0.13 6.53
N ALA A 185 31.19 -0.60 7.60
CA ALA A 185 30.79 -0.29 8.97
C ALA A 185 31.24 1.11 9.46
N LYS A 186 32.35 1.63 8.91
CA LYS A 186 32.88 2.97 9.21
C LYS A 186 32.21 4.11 8.43
N THR A 187 31.28 3.80 7.53
CA THR A 187 30.56 4.81 6.72
C THR A 187 29.14 5.05 7.26
N GLU A 188 28.56 6.19 6.93
CA GLU A 188 27.18 6.55 7.31
C GLU A 188 26.12 5.55 6.77
N ILE A 189 26.46 4.78 5.73
CA ILE A 189 25.60 3.75 5.14
C ILE A 189 25.37 2.58 6.12
N ALA A 190 26.27 2.36 7.08
CA ALA A 190 26.12 1.30 8.07
C ALA A 190 25.00 1.53 9.08
N LYS A 191 24.53 2.78 9.26
CA LYS A 191 23.50 3.14 10.26
C LYS A 191 23.76 2.51 11.64
N LYS A 192 25.01 2.60 12.13
CA LYS A 192 25.50 2.04 13.40
C LYS A 192 25.44 0.50 13.53
N ARG A 193 25.38 -0.25 12.42
CA ARG A 193 25.44 -1.73 12.41
C ARG A 193 26.88 -2.24 12.43
N SER A 194 27.10 -3.38 13.09
CA SER A 194 28.42 -4.00 13.22
C SER A 194 28.90 -4.57 11.89
N ALA A 195 30.23 -4.64 11.72
CA ALA A 195 30.85 -5.23 10.54
C ALA A 195 30.38 -6.68 10.31
N GLU A 196 30.16 -7.45 11.38
CA GLU A 196 29.68 -8.83 11.27
C GLU A 196 28.26 -8.92 10.69
N THR A 197 27.34 -8.04 11.10
CA THR A 197 25.98 -7.97 10.53
C THR A 197 26.02 -7.59 9.06
N ILE A 198 26.89 -6.66 8.68
CA ILE A 198 27.05 -6.23 7.28
C ILE A 198 27.60 -7.38 6.44
N ARG A 199 28.59 -8.12 6.97
CA ARG A 199 29.19 -9.28 6.29
C ARG A 199 28.17 -10.35 5.92
N LYS A 200 27.16 -10.58 6.77
CA LYS A 200 26.09 -11.58 6.54
C LYS A 200 25.15 -11.21 5.38
N HIS A 201 25.05 -9.93 5.02
CA HIS A 201 24.07 -9.45 4.02
C HIS A 201 24.69 -8.69 2.83
N MET A 202 26.02 -8.71 2.67
CA MET A 202 26.72 -8.02 1.58
C MET A 202 26.88 -8.86 0.30
N LYS A 203 26.66 -10.18 0.39
CA LYS A 203 26.62 -11.10 -0.75
C LYS A 203 25.15 -11.37 -1.11
N PRO A 204 24.78 -11.40 -2.40
CA PRO A 204 23.45 -11.83 -2.82
C PRO A 204 23.20 -13.30 -2.50
#